data_AF-A0A9E5J7T0-F1
#
_entry.id   AF-A0A9E5J7T0-F1
#
_cell.length_a   1.000
_cell.length_b   1.000
_cell.length_c   1.000
_cell.angle_alpha   90.00
_cell.angle_beta   90.00
_cell.angle_gamma   90.00
#
_symmetry.space_group_name_H-M   'P 1'
#
loop_
_entity.id
_entity.type
_entity.pdbx_description
1 polymer ?
#
loop_
_entity_poly.entity_id
_entity_poly.type
_entity_poly.pdbx_seq_one_letter_code
_entity_poly.pdbx_strand_id
1 'polypeptide(L)' 'MDMQGQRVLHVTQAQAWDALNDPEILKSCIPGCDKFELTEANVYSVGVAIKIGPVS' A
#
# COMPACT_ATOMS: atom_id res chain seq x y z
N MET A 1 -4.67 11.89 15.12
CA MET A 1 -3.22 11.89 14.85
C MET A 1 -3.09 12.21 13.38
N ASP A 2 -2.74 13.46 13.07
CA ASP A 2 -2.61 13.94 11.69
C ASP A 2 -1.18 13.67 11.23
N MET A 3 -1.00 12.65 10.40
CA MET A 3 0.26 12.39 9.73
C MET A 3 0.23 13.03 8.35
N GLN A 4 1.03 14.07 8.15
CA GLN A 4 1.24 14.70 6.85
C GLN A 4 2.60 14.25 6.30
N GLY A 5 2.64 13.85 5.04
CA GLY A 5 3.87 13.42 4.37
C GLY A 5 3.81 13.74 2.88
N GLN A 6 4.91 14.29 2.35
CA GLN A 6 5.07 14.54 0.93
C GLN A 6 6.40 13.97 0.46
N ARG A 7 6.39 13.40 -0.74
CA ARG A 7 7.56 12.91 -1.46
C ARG A 7 7.43 13.26 -2.94
N VAL A 8 8.55 13.61 -3.56
CA VAL A 8 8.62 13.83 -5.01
C VAL A 8 8.87 12.47 -5.67
N LEU A 9 8.06 12.15 -6.68
CA LEU A 9 8.26 10.97 -7.51
C LEU A 9 8.81 11.41 -8.87
N HIS A 10 9.85 10.75 -9.36
CA HIS A 10 10.43 11.01 -10.69
C HIS A 10 9.64 10.28 -11.79
N VAL A 11 8.32 10.41 -11.78
CA VAL A 11 7.39 9.84 -12.76
C VAL A 11 6.33 10.87 -13.10
N THR A 12 5.57 10.64 -14.17
CA THR A 12 4.43 11.50 -14.50
C THR A 12 3.30 11.34 -13.48
N GLN A 13 2.44 12.36 -13.36
CA GLN A 13 1.27 12.29 -12.48
C GLN A 13 0.34 11.12 -12.82
N ALA A 14 0.15 10.84 -14.11
CA ALA A 14 -0.65 9.71 -14.57
C ALA A 14 -0.07 8.37 -14.09
N GLN A 15 1.22 8.14 -14.31
CA GLN A 15 1.89 6.91 -13.83
C GLN A 15 1.81 6.75 -12.32
N ALA A 16 1.98 7.83 -11.56
CA ALA A 16 1.82 7.80 -10.11
C ALA A 16 0.37 7.47 -9.73
N TRP A 17 -0.61 8.06 -10.41
CA TRP A 17 -2.02 7.82 -10.16
C TRP A 17 -2.43 6.38 -10.47
N ASP A 18 -2.02 5.83 -11.61
CA ASP A 18 -2.27 4.44 -11.97
C ASP A 18 -1.67 3.49 -10.92
N ALA A 19 -0.42 3.72 -10.51
CA ALA A 19 0.24 2.89 -9.50
C ALA A 19 -0.41 2.96 -8.11
N LEU A 20 -0.94 4.13 -7.72
CA LEU A 20 -1.66 4.30 -6.45
C LEU A 20 -3.03 3.61 -6.43
N ASN A 21 -3.57 3.24 -7.60
CA ASN A 21 -4.85 2.55 -7.73
C ASN A 21 -4.68 1.08 -8.20
N ASP A 22 -3.45 0.60 -8.36
CA ASP A 22 -3.14 -0.77 -8.78
C ASP A 22 -3.02 -1.71 -7.55
N PRO A 23 -3.92 -2.69 -7.37
CA PRO A 23 -3.91 -3.61 -6.24
C PRO A 23 -2.60 -4.41 -6.08
N GLU A 24 -1.99 -4.81 -7.19
CA GLU A 24 -0.76 -5.63 -7.17
C GLU A 24 0.42 -4.77 -6.70
N ILE A 25 0.48 -3.52 -7.16
CA ILE A 25 1.49 -2.56 -6.69
C ILE A 25 1.26 -2.25 -5.21
N LEU A 26 0.03 -1.93 -4.80
CA LEU A 26 -0.31 -1.64 -3.42
C LEU A 26 0.05 -2.81 -2.48
N LYS A 27 -0.26 -4.04 -2.86
CA LYS A 27 0.12 -5.25 -2.12
C LYS A 27 1.64 -5.36 -1.94
N SER A 28 2.40 -5.08 -2.99
CA SER A 28 3.88 -5.12 -2.93
C SER A 28 4.49 -4.04 -2.04
N CYS A 29 3.81 -2.89 -1.91
CA CYS A 29 4.26 -1.77 -1.10
C CYS A 29 3.99 -1.94 0.40
N ILE A 30 3.05 -2.81 0.78
CA ILE A 30 2.68 -3.04 2.19
C ILE A 30 3.59 -4.13 2.77
N PRO A 31 4.51 -3.80 3.70
CA PRO A 31 5.39 -4.80 4.29
C PRO A 31 4.58 -5.88 5.01
N GLY A 32 4.94 -7.15 4.84
CA GLY A 32 4.24 -8.25 5.50
C GLY A 32 2.82 -8.51 5.01
N CYS A 33 2.41 -7.93 3.88
CA CYS A 33 1.12 -8.20 3.26
C CYS A 33 1.06 -9.65 2.73
N ASP A 34 0.28 -10.51 3.39
CA ASP A 34 0.06 -11.89 2.97
C ASP A 34 -1.25 -12.08 2.20
N LYS A 35 -2.22 -11.17 2.39
CA LYS A 35 -3.51 -11.18 1.67
C LYS A 35 -3.90 -9.81 1.16
N PHE A 36 -4.45 -9.75 -0.05
CA PHE A 36 -4.99 -8.54 -0.67
C PHE A 36 -6.11 -8.97 -1.61
N GLU A 37 -7.35 -8.97 -1.13
CA GLU A 37 -8.52 -9.54 -1.81
C GLU A 37 -9.57 -8.45 -2.03
N LEU A 38 -10.08 -8.31 -3.27
CA LEU A 38 -11.18 -7.41 -3.58
C LEU A 38 -12.48 -7.99 -3.01
N THR A 39 -13.13 -7.27 -2.10
CA THR A 39 -14.41 -7.70 -1.50
C THR A 39 -15.60 -7.04 -2.18
N GLU A 40 -15.46 -5.77 -2.56
CA GLU A 40 -16.49 -4.98 -3.26
C GLU A 40 -15.81 -3.96 -4.18
N ALA A 41 -16.60 -3.20 -4.96
CA ALA A 41 -16.05 -2.16 -5.82
C ALA A 41 -15.24 -1.13 -5.00
N ASN A 42 -13.92 -1.07 -5.23
CA ASN A 42 -12.95 -0.25 -4.49
C ASN A 42 -12.81 -0.58 -2.99
N VAL A 43 -13.22 -1.77 -2.55
CA VAL A 43 -13.03 -2.23 -1.17
C VAL A 43 -12.17 -3.49 -1.16
N TYR A 44 -11.09 -3.46 -0.38
CA TYR A 44 -10.13 -4.55 -0.30
C TYR A 44 -9.98 -5.03 1.14
N SER A 45 -9.98 -6.35 1.32
CA SER A 45 -9.55 -6.99 2.55
C SER A 45 -8.05 -7.25 2.46
N VAL A 46 -7.29 -6.70 3.40
CA VAL A 46 -5.83 -6.79 3.42
C VAL A 46 -5.38 -7.46 4.71
N GLY A 47 -4.65 -8.57 4.58
CA GLY A 47 -4.00 -9.29 5.68
C GLY A 47 -2.54 -8.90 5.75
N VAL A 48 -2.10 -8.40 6.90
CA VAL A 48 -0.76 -7.86 7.09
C VAL A 48 -0.15 -8.43 8.38
N ALA A 49 0.88 -9.24 8.23
CA ALA A 49 1.66 -9.80 9.34
C ALA A 49 2.99 -9.03 9.49
N ILE A 50 2.95 -7.87 10.16
CA ILE A 50 4.16 -7.09 10.47
C ILE A 50 4.59 -7.37 11.91
N LYS A 51 5.84 -7.82 12.08
CA LYS A 51 6.53 -7.85 13.37
C LYS A 51 7.22 -6.50 13.59
N ILE A 52 6.61 -5.60 14.36
CA ILE A 52 7.20 -4.29 14.69
C ILE A 52 7.88 -4.40 16.07
N GLY A 53 9.22 -4.46 16.07
CA GLY A 53 10.08 -4.38 17.25
C GLY A 53 11.43 -5.08 17.05
N PRO A 54 12.49 -4.78 17.82
CA PRO A 54 13.55 -5.75 18.04
C PRO A 54 12.93 -6.86 18.87
N VAL A 55 12.51 -7.95 18.22
CA VAL A 55 12.25 -9.16 18.99
C VAL A 55 13.63 -9.81 19.19
N SER A 56 14.31 -9.30 20.23
CA SER A 56 15.77 -9.33 20.57
C SER A 56 16.59 -8.21 19.95
#